data_AF-A0A519P4Q9-F1
#
_entry.id   AF-A0A519P4Q9-F1
#
_cell.length_a   1.000
_cell.length_b   1.000
_cell.length_c   1.000
_cell.angle_alpha   90.00
_cell.angle_beta   90.00
_cell.angle_gamma   90.00
#
_symmetry.space_group_name_H-M   'P 1'
#
loop_
_entity.id
_entity.type
_entity.pdbx_description
1 polymer ?
#
loop_
_entity_poly.entity_id
_entity_poly.type
_entity_poly.pdbx_seq_one_letter_code
_entity_poly.pdbx_strand_id
1 'polypeptide(L)'
;MVVGVFVGFDDNRSLGSGETGAATPVPIFSDFMRTALQERPARPFVKPRNATFRMVNGIEEAFRPGTERARAAETRTGPVTPTGPQNYNEVLRNELNAAPAPGAAAPAPSAPAPATKPPAQDLDGLY
;
A
#
# COMPACT_ATOMS: atom_id res chain seq x y z
N MET A 1 -24.02 -9.60 -28.43
CA MET A 1 -23.67 -10.71 -29.34
C MET A 1 -22.52 -11.47 -28.71
N VAL A 2 -22.48 -12.78 -28.92
CA VAL A 2 -21.36 -13.66 -28.54
C VAL A 2 -21.08 -14.54 -29.74
N VAL A 3 -19.80 -14.80 -30.03
CA VAL A 3 -19.35 -15.59 -31.18
C VAL A 3 -18.29 -16.56 -30.70
N GLY A 4 -18.41 -17.83 -31.10
CA GLY A 4 -17.36 -18.83 -30.95
C GLY A 4 -16.87 -19.26 -32.33
N VAL A 5 -15.55 -19.41 -32.48
CA VAL A 5 -14.92 -19.90 -33.71
C VAL A 5 -14.14 -21.16 -33.36
N PHE A 6 -14.41 -22.24 -34.09
CA PHE A 6 -13.69 -23.50 -33.98
C PHE A 6 -13.11 -23.86 -35.36
N VAL A 7 -11.85 -24.28 -35.38
CA VAL A 7 -11.17 -24.74 -36.59
C VAL A 7 -10.55 -26.10 -36.26
N GLY A 8 -10.87 -27.11 -37.07
CA GLY A 8 -10.42 -28.48 -36.89
C GLY A 8 -10.80 -29.31 -38.10
N PHE A 9 -10.10 -30.43 -38.28
CA PHE A 9 -10.54 -31.44 -39.24
C PHE A 9 -11.68 -32.26 -38.64
N ASP A 10 -12.61 -32.70 -39.47
CA ASP A 10 -13.73 -33.57 -39.08
C ASP A 10 -13.25 -34.92 -38.50
N ASP A 11 -12.09 -35.40 -38.95
CA ASP A 11 -11.47 -36.66 -38.52
C ASP A 11 -10.54 -36.52 -37.30
N ASN A 12 -10.67 -35.44 -36.52
CA ASN A 12 -9.90 -35.17 -35.29
C ASN A 12 -8.37 -35.21 -35.45
N ARG A 13 -7.87 -34.92 -36.66
CA ARG A 13 -6.41 -34.84 -36.89
C ARG A 13 -5.82 -33.54 -36.39
N SER A 14 -4.51 -33.59 -36.13
CA SER A 14 -3.72 -32.41 -35.80
C SER A 14 -3.71 -31.42 -36.96
N LEU A 15 -3.89 -30.13 -36.65
CA LEU A 15 -3.74 -29.03 -37.60
C LEU A 15 -2.27 -28.82 -38.02
N GLY A 16 -1.32 -29.38 -37.26
CA GLY A 16 0.11 -29.25 -37.50
C GLY A 16 0.82 -28.48 -36.40
N SER A 17 2.15 -28.44 -36.49
CA SER A 17 2.99 -27.69 -35.55
C SER A 17 2.80 -26.19 -35.74
N GLY A 18 2.59 -25.45 -34.65
CA GLY A 18 2.39 -24.00 -34.66
C GLY A 18 0.93 -23.56 -34.75
N GLU A 19 0.03 -24.47 -35.10
CA GLU A 19 -1.41 -24.21 -35.07
C GLU A 19 -1.91 -24.28 -33.63
N THR A 20 -2.36 -23.15 -33.11
CA THR A 20 -2.89 -23.00 -31.75
C THR A 20 -4.24 -22.30 -31.79
N GLY A 21 -5.02 -22.41 -30.72
CA GLY A 21 -6.33 -21.74 -30.62
C GLY A 21 -6.30 -20.22 -30.79
N ALA A 22 -5.13 -19.59 -30.73
CA ALA A 22 -4.94 -18.18 -31.04
C ALA A 22 -4.46 -17.92 -32.49
N ALA A 23 -3.74 -18.85 -33.12
CA ALA A 23 -3.15 -18.63 -34.44
C ALA A 23 -4.19 -18.72 -35.57
N THR A 24 -4.96 -19.81 -35.60
CA THR A 24 -5.91 -20.10 -36.68
C THR A 24 -7.25 -19.38 -36.50
N PRO A 25 -7.91 -19.43 -35.32
CA PRO A 25 -9.27 -18.88 -35.16
C PRO A 25 -9.34 -17.36 -34.99
N VAL A 26 -8.31 -16.71 -34.44
CA VAL A 26 -8.36 -15.27 -34.08
C VAL A 26 -8.46 -14.34 -35.29
N PRO A 27 -7.75 -14.56 -36.42
CA PRO A 27 -7.93 -13.75 -37.62
C PRO A 27 -9.37 -13.80 -38.15
N ILE A 28 -9.96 -15.00 -38.20
CA ILE A 28 -11.36 -15.21 -38.63
C ILE A 28 -12.34 -14.46 -37.72
N PHE A 29 -12.15 -14.59 -36.39
CA PHE A 29 -12.95 -13.84 -35.43
C PHE A 29 -12.81 -12.33 -35.61
N SER A 30 -11.59 -11.84 -35.82
CA SER A 30 -11.29 -10.41 -35.96
C SER A 30 -11.98 -9.81 -37.18
N ASP A 31 -11.89 -10.49 -38.33
CA ASP A 31 -12.53 -10.02 -39.56
C ASP A 31 -14.05 -10.04 -39.45
N PHE A 32 -14.62 -11.10 -38.89
CA PHE A 32 -16.06 -11.16 -38.63
C PHE A 32 -16.52 -10.02 -37.73
N MET A 33 -15.84 -9.80 -36.60
CA MET A 33 -16.23 -8.78 -35.63
C MET A 33 -16.09 -7.35 -36.17
N ARG A 34 -15.10 -7.10 -37.05
CA ARG A 34 -14.94 -5.80 -37.73
C ARG A 34 -16.17 -5.44 -38.56
N THR A 35 -16.70 -6.39 -39.33
CA THR A 35 -17.91 -6.18 -40.13
C THR A 35 -19.16 -6.19 -39.24
N ALA A 36 -19.29 -7.16 -38.33
CA ALA A 36 -20.50 -7.32 -37.52
C ALA A 36 -20.75 -6.17 -36.52
N LEU A 37 -19.69 -5.49 -36.07
CA LEU A 37 -19.80 -4.36 -35.14
C LEU A 37 -19.77 -2.99 -35.82
N GLN A 38 -19.68 -2.90 -37.15
CA GLN A 38 -19.48 -1.63 -37.86
C GLN A 38 -20.55 -0.56 -37.53
N GLU A 39 -21.80 -0.98 -37.38
CA GLU A 39 -22.93 -0.08 -37.05
C GLU A 39 -23.33 -0.13 -35.56
N ARG A 40 -22.54 -0.81 -34.72
CA ARG A 40 -22.85 -1.03 -33.31
C ARG A 40 -21.83 -0.30 -32.43
N PRO A 41 -22.22 0.80 -31.76
CA PRO A 41 -21.29 1.51 -30.88
C PRO A 41 -20.85 0.62 -29.72
N ALA A 42 -19.62 0.83 -29.26
CA ALA A 42 -19.06 0.12 -28.11
C ALA A 42 -19.91 0.39 -26.86
N ARG A 43 -20.42 -0.66 -26.23
CA ARG A 43 -21.16 -0.56 -24.98
C ARG A 43 -20.17 -0.55 -23.81
N PRO A 44 -20.25 0.43 -22.90
CA PRO A 44 -19.37 0.44 -21.74
C PRO A 44 -19.65 -0.77 -20.84
N PHE A 45 -18.58 -1.32 -20.25
CA PHE A 45 -18.70 -2.36 -19.25
C PHE A 45 -19.14 -1.73 -17.91
N VAL A 46 -20.38 -2.01 -17.50
CA VAL A 46 -20.92 -1.48 -16.24
C VAL A 46 -20.40 -2.31 -15.07
N LYS A 47 -19.80 -1.65 -14.08
CA LYS A 47 -19.33 -2.30 -12.85
C LYS A 47 -20.52 -2.99 -12.14
N PRO A 48 -20.43 -4.30 -11.85
CA PRO A 48 -21.49 -5.00 -11.13
C PRO A 48 -21.62 -4.49 -9.69
N ARG A 49 -22.87 -4.33 -9.21
CA ARG A 49 -23.17 -3.76 -7.89
C ARG A 49 -22.73 -4.62 -6.71
N ASN A 50 -22.59 -5.93 -6.93
CA ASN A 50 -22.24 -6.92 -5.92
C ASN A 50 -20.75 -7.26 -5.90
N ALA A 51 -19.91 -6.52 -6.61
CA ALA A 51 -18.45 -6.64 -6.52
C ALA A 51 -17.90 -5.51 -5.65
N THR A 52 -16.99 -5.84 -4.73
CA THR A 52 -16.24 -4.85 -3.96
C THR A 52 -14.96 -4.52 -4.72
N PHE A 53 -14.72 -3.26 -5.06
CA PHE A 53 -13.50 -2.84 -5.75
C PHE A 53 -12.46 -2.32 -4.74
N ARG A 54 -11.22 -2.79 -4.84
CA ARG A 54 -10.08 -2.34 -4.01
C ARG A 54 -8.83 -2.17 -4.86
N MET A 55 -7.96 -1.26 -4.44
CA MET A 55 -6.64 -1.08 -5.06
C MET A 55 -5.67 -2.13 -4.54
N VAL A 56 -5.06 -2.88 -5.44
CA VAL A 56 -3.98 -3.83 -5.16
C VAL A 56 -2.83 -3.51 -6.11
N ASN A 57 -1.67 -3.13 -5.56
CA ASN A 57 -0.48 -2.77 -6.34
C ASN A 57 -0.74 -1.70 -7.43
N GLY A 58 -1.63 -0.74 -7.15
CA GLY A 58 -2.00 0.33 -8.09
C GLY A 58 -3.03 -0.05 -9.15
N ILE A 59 -3.56 -1.27 -9.12
CA ILE A 59 -4.62 -1.75 -10.02
C ILE A 59 -5.92 -1.91 -9.24
N GLU A 60 -7.02 -1.42 -9.78
CA GLU A 60 -8.35 -1.64 -9.20
C GLU A 60 -8.82 -3.06 -9.53
N GLU A 61 -8.92 -3.90 -8.50
CA GLU A 61 -9.36 -5.29 -8.61
C GLU A 61 -10.77 -5.46 -8.04
N ALA A 62 -11.57 -6.33 -8.67
CA ALA A 62 -12.93 -6.65 -8.26
C ALA A 62 -12.94 -7.92 -7.40
N PHE A 63 -13.47 -7.83 -6.19
CA PHE A 63 -13.58 -8.94 -5.24
C PHE A 63 -15.03 -9.35 -5.05
N ARG A 64 -15.23 -10.63 -4.72
CA ARG A 64 -16.49 -11.05 -4.09
C ARG A 64 -16.55 -10.41 -2.69
N PRO A 65 -17.71 -9.96 -2.22
CA PRO A 65 -17.83 -9.40 -0.87
C PRO A 65 -17.31 -10.39 0.18
N GLY A 66 -16.42 -9.93 1.06
CA GLY A 66 -15.79 -10.76 2.09
C GLY A 66 -14.54 -11.52 1.65
N THR A 67 -14.18 -11.49 0.36
CA THR A 67 -12.88 -12.00 -0.12
C THR A 67 -11.94 -10.86 -0.50
N GLU A 68 -12.18 -9.65 0.01
CA GLU A 68 -11.29 -8.53 -0.26
C GLU A 68 -9.90 -8.85 0.30
N ARG A 69 -8.84 -8.60 -0.49
CA ARG A 69 -7.50 -8.56 0.10
C ARG A 69 -7.49 -7.43 1.11
N ALA A 70 -7.37 -7.77 2.39
CA ALA A 70 -7.07 -6.80 3.41
C ALA A 70 -5.80 -6.11 2.99
N ARG A 71 -5.87 -4.78 2.81
CA ARG A 71 -4.67 -3.95 2.92
C ARG A 71 -4.06 -4.42 4.24
N ALA A 72 -2.87 -5.01 4.23
CA ALA A 72 -2.02 -4.97 5.42
C ALA A 72 -2.08 -3.51 5.80
N ALA A 73 -2.84 -3.21 6.87
CA ALA A 73 -3.17 -1.85 7.19
C ALA A 73 -1.84 -1.13 7.12
N GLU A 74 -1.76 -0.08 6.30
CA GLU A 74 -0.81 0.96 6.58
C GLU A 74 -1.04 1.22 8.05
N THR A 75 -0.14 0.69 8.88
CA THR A 75 -0.10 0.96 10.29
C THR A 75 -0.22 2.45 10.33
N ARG A 76 -1.40 2.96 10.73
CA ARG A 76 -1.50 4.35 11.09
C ARG A 76 -0.49 4.47 12.21
N THR A 77 0.70 4.93 11.87
CA THR A 77 1.59 5.60 12.78
C THR A 77 0.86 6.88 13.16
N GLY A 78 -0.20 6.74 13.96
CA GLY A 78 -0.53 7.76 14.93
C GLY A 78 0.72 8.01 15.77
N PRO A 79 0.85 9.21 16.38
CA PRO A 79 2.05 9.55 17.15
C PRO A 79 2.33 8.42 18.13
N VAL A 80 3.40 7.67 17.87
CA VAL A 80 3.81 6.56 18.70
C VAL A 80 4.30 7.21 19.97
N THR A 81 3.44 7.24 21.01
CA THR A 81 3.89 7.60 22.35
C THR A 81 4.93 6.55 22.73
N PRO A 82 6.22 6.92 22.85
CA PRO A 82 7.25 5.93 23.06
C PRO A 82 7.03 5.23 24.39
N THR A 83 6.62 3.97 24.35
CA THR A 83 6.31 3.19 25.56
C THR A 83 7.54 2.35 25.88
N GLY A 84 8.60 3.01 26.37
CA GLY A 84 9.87 2.38 26.69
C GLY A 84 10.94 3.39 27.10
N PRO A 85 12.09 2.94 27.66
CA PRO A 85 13.19 3.82 28.02
C PRO A 85 13.66 4.61 26.79
N GLN A 86 13.53 5.93 26.84
CA GLN A 86 13.97 6.80 25.75
C GLN A 86 15.48 7.04 25.84
N ASN A 87 16.16 7.02 24.70
CA ASN A 87 17.58 7.40 24.66
C ASN A 87 17.70 8.90 24.95
N TYR A 88 18.49 9.26 25.96
CA TYR A 88 18.63 10.65 26.42
C TYR A 88 19.10 11.60 25.30
N ASN A 89 19.98 11.12 24.40
CA ASN A 89 20.49 11.94 23.30
C ASN A 89 19.44 12.22 22.23
N GLU A 90 18.45 11.34 22.06
CA GLU A 90 17.36 11.49 21.08
C GLU A 90 16.32 12.50 21.57
N VAL A 91 15.96 12.44 22.86
CA VAL A 91 15.04 13.41 23.49
C VAL A 91 15.61 14.82 23.39
N LEU A 92 16.88 15.00 23.77
CA LEU A 92 17.54 16.30 23.72
C LEU A 92 17.62 16.86 22.30
N ARG A 93 17.94 16.02 21.30
CA ARG A 93 17.93 16.42 19.89
C ARG A 93 16.55 16.83 19.39
N ASN A 94 15.50 16.13 19.81
CA ASN A 94 14.14 16.45 19.40
C ASN A 94 13.65 17.76 20.02
N GLU A 95 14.01 18.04 21.28
CA GLU A 95 13.70 19.32 21.94
C GLU A 95 14.45 20.50 21.31
N LEU A 96 15.72 20.31 20.94
CA LEU A 96 16.51 21.31 20.21
C LEU A 96 15.94 21.59 18.81
N ASN A 97 15.37 20.58 18.16
CA ASN A 97 14.78 20.68 16.83
C ASN A 97 13.31 21.12 16.84
N ALA A 98 12.63 21.08 17.99
CA ALA A 98 11.27 21.57 18.14
C ALA A 98 11.30 23.10 18.20
N ALA A 99 11.02 23.76 17.07
CA ALA A 99 10.78 25.20 17.06
C ALA A 99 9.62 25.54 18.03
N PRO A 100 9.71 26.65 18.79
CA PRO A 100 8.66 27.02 19.74
C PRO A 100 7.37 27.32 18.97
N ALA A 101 6.31 26.58 19.26
CA ALA A 101 4.97 26.93 18.80
C ALA A 101 4.56 28.28 19.43
N PRO A 102 3.99 29.22 18.66
CA PRO A 102 3.55 30.48 19.21
C PRO A 102 2.26 30.26 20.01
N GLY A 103 2.35 30.36 21.33
CA GLY A 103 1.17 30.42 22.20
C GLY A 103 1.13 29.37 23.31
N ALA A 104 1.99 29.51 24.31
CA ALA A 104 1.69 29.04 25.66
C ALA A 104 2.45 29.94 26.65
N ALA A 105 1.70 30.78 27.34
CA ALA A 105 2.22 31.71 28.34
C ALA A 105 2.93 30.96 29.48
N ALA A 106 4.10 31.46 29.85
CA ALA A 106 4.88 30.97 30.98
C ALA A 106 4.17 31.21 32.32
N PRO A 107 4.13 30.23 33.25
CA PRO A 107 4.05 30.52 34.66
C PRO A 107 5.48 30.61 35.25
N ALA A 108 5.70 31.65 36.05
CA ALA A 108 6.97 32.03 36.67
C ALA A 108 7.57 30.97 37.62
N PRO A 109 8.91 30.97 37.82
CA PRO A 109 9.58 30.05 38.74
C PRO A 109 9.42 30.50 40.20
N SER A 110 8.96 29.60 41.08
CA SER A 110 9.10 29.73 42.54
C SER A 110 10.20 28.78 43.04
N ALA A 111 11.19 29.37 43.70
CA ALA A 111 12.40 28.79 44.32
C ALA A 111 12.08 27.73 45.42
N PRO A 112 13.05 26.95 46.00
CA PRO A 112 14.50 27.19 46.09
C PRO A 112 15.44 26.00 45.75
N ALA A 113 16.72 26.32 45.53
CA ALA A 113 17.79 25.40 45.15
C ALA A 113 18.14 24.37 46.25
N PRO A 114 18.32 23.07 45.93
CA PRO A 114 18.95 22.12 46.83
C PRO A 114 20.48 22.18 46.75
N ALA A 115 21.11 22.04 47.92
CA ALA A 115 22.49 22.38 48.24
C ALA A 115 23.57 21.52 47.57
N THR A 116 24.66 22.16 47.17
CA THR A 116 25.94 21.52 46.82
C THR A 116 26.56 20.89 48.06
N LYS A 117 26.75 19.57 48.07
CA LYS A 117 27.61 18.88 49.04
C LYS A 117 29.02 18.76 48.44
N PRO A 118 30.09 19.10 49.17
CA PRO A 118 31.44 18.97 48.63
C PRO A 118 31.81 17.49 48.40
N PRO A 119 32.67 17.18 47.42
CA PRO A 119 33.19 15.83 47.25
C PRO A 119 34.04 15.45 48.47
N ALA A 120 33.90 14.21 48.94
CA ALA A 120 34.72 13.69 50.02
C ALA A 120 36.19 13.62 49.57
N GLN A 121 37.03 14.45 50.19
CA GLN A 121 38.47 14.27 50.27
C GLN A 121 38.74 13.55 51.60
N ASP A 122 39.22 12.31 51.55
CA ASP A 122 40.17 11.78 52.53
C ASP A 122 40.78 10.46 52.04
N LEU A 123 42.05 10.25 52.43
CA LEU A 123 42.96 9.12 52.19
C LEU A 123 43.67 9.16 50.81
N ASP A 124 44.69 9.97 50.51
CA ASP A 124 45.89 10.36 51.26
C ASP A 124 46.44 9.30 52.23
N GLY A 125 47.32 8.46 51.70
CA GLY A 125 48.07 7.41 52.38
C GLY A 125 48.78 6.55 51.34
N LEU A 126 49.83 7.04 50.67
CA LEU A 126 51.21 7.05 51.19
C LEU A 126 51.53 5.74 51.94
N TYR A 127 51.88 4.67 51.21
CA TYR A 127 53.27 4.25 50.93
C TYR A 127 53.28 3.32 49.72
#